data_AF-E3JD03-F1
#
_entry.id   AF-E3JD03-F1
#
_cell.length_a   1.000
_cell.length_b   1.000
_cell.length_c   1.000
_cell.angle_alpha   90.00
_cell.angle_beta   90.00
_cell.angle_gamma   90.00
#
_symmetry.space_group_name_H-M   'P 1'
#
loop_
_entity.id
_entity.type
_entity.pdbx_description
1 polymer ?
#
loop_
_entity_poly.entity_id
_entity_poly.type
_entity_poly.pdbx_seq_one_letter_code
_entity_poly.pdbx_strand_id
1 'polypeptide(L)'
;MNLSLGVFDIFAYSVPGSLYLALLLYVLDRESWVDLGQVGDLNSTVLVGGGILASYLLGHLTYAPRRFLGRRMPRWLRPGGGTRQEFLDRFPVARSMAFVQVDPAIIFAAIEVKAPDSAGEISRLRASGIALRNAGFALLLAAGVATVELVADWNRGLPAFCLAVFLVGFVGATRAGHELSRWAALKTLEVAFWLPDIEAELAARSPVTPPPPPRPAPPPPRPAPPGAPQ
;
A
#
# COMPACT_ATOMS: atom_id res chain seq x y z
N MET A 1 11.61 7.50 24.81
CA MET A 1 11.20 7.14 23.44
C MET A 1 10.47 5.80 23.53
N ASN A 2 9.13 5.82 23.62
CA ASN A 2 8.35 4.59 23.54
C ASN A 2 8.23 4.23 22.07
N LEU A 3 8.89 3.14 21.66
CA LEU A 3 8.52 2.39 20.48
C LEU A 3 7.11 1.86 20.74
N SER A 4 6.11 2.69 20.48
CA SER A 4 4.72 2.22 20.35
C SER A 4 4.70 1.43 19.06
N LEU A 5 5.14 0.18 19.15
CA LEU A 5 4.98 -0.80 18.10
C LEU A 5 3.47 -0.98 17.99
N GLY A 6 2.86 -0.21 17.09
CA GLY A 6 1.41 -0.17 16.98
C GLY A 6 0.92 -1.59 16.74
N VAL A 7 -0.13 -2.00 17.43
CA VAL A 7 -0.80 -3.29 17.19
C VAL A 7 -1.01 -3.52 15.69
N PHE A 8 -1.23 -2.43 14.93
CA PHE A 8 -1.37 -2.44 13.48
C PHE A 8 -0.10 -2.77 12.69
N ASP A 9 1.09 -2.39 13.16
CA ASP A 9 2.34 -2.82 12.53
C ASP A 9 2.53 -4.33 12.71
N ILE A 10 2.18 -4.88 13.88
CA ILE A 10 2.20 -6.33 14.11
C ILE A 10 1.30 -7.02 13.08
N PHE A 11 0.07 -6.55 12.87
CA PHE A 11 -0.80 -7.15 11.85
C PHE A 11 -0.31 -6.92 10.41
N ALA A 12 0.30 -5.78 10.11
CA ALA A 12 0.79 -5.45 8.78
C ALA A 12 1.99 -6.32 8.34
N TYR A 13 2.79 -6.79 9.30
CA TYR A 13 4.01 -7.54 9.04
C TYR A 13 3.96 -9.00 9.50
N SER A 14 3.34 -9.32 10.63
CA SER A 14 3.31 -10.70 11.16
C SER A 14 2.40 -11.63 10.37
N VAL A 15 1.23 -11.17 9.91
CA VAL A 15 0.30 -12.01 9.13
C VAL A 15 0.90 -12.38 7.77
N PRO A 16 1.45 -11.45 6.97
CA PRO A 16 2.18 -11.84 5.77
C PRO A 16 3.47 -12.62 6.09
N GLY A 17 4.14 -12.23 7.17
CA GLY A 17 5.31 -12.89 7.72
C GLY A 17 5.13 -14.39 7.91
N SER A 18 4.01 -14.79 8.51
CA SER A 18 3.70 -16.20 8.75
C SER A 18 3.41 -16.96 7.45
N LEU A 19 2.82 -16.31 6.44
CA LEU A 19 2.65 -16.90 5.11
C LEU A 19 4.00 -17.15 4.44
N TYR A 20 4.93 -16.20 4.52
CA TYR A 20 6.30 -16.41 4.00
C TYR A 20 7.02 -17.49 4.77
N LEU A 21 6.90 -17.52 6.10
CA LEU A 21 7.54 -18.52 6.94
C LEU A 21 6.98 -19.92 6.63
N ALA A 22 5.67 -20.07 6.51
CA ALA A 22 5.03 -21.33 6.15
C ALA A 22 5.50 -21.82 4.77
N LEU A 23 5.58 -20.93 3.78
CA LEU A 23 6.09 -21.27 2.46
C LEU A 23 7.57 -21.68 2.51
N LEU A 24 8.40 -20.97 3.29
CA LEU A 24 9.81 -21.28 3.44
C LEU A 24 10.00 -22.66 4.09
N LEU A 25 9.30 -22.92 5.20
CA LEU A 25 9.36 -24.20 5.90
C LEU A 25 8.90 -25.35 5.00
N TYR A 26 7.83 -25.14 4.22
CA TYR A 26 7.38 -26.10 3.23
C TYR A 26 8.47 -26.46 2.22
N VAL A 27 9.14 -25.45 1.63
CA VAL A 27 10.21 -25.68 0.64
C VAL A 27 11.41 -26.39 1.28
N LEU A 28 11.81 -25.98 2.50
CA LEU A 28 12.93 -26.58 3.21
C LEU A 28 12.69 -28.05 3.58
N ASP A 29 11.47 -28.37 4.02
CA ASP A 29 11.05 -29.74 4.34
C ASP A 29 11.00 -30.60 3.08
N ARG A 30 10.42 -30.06 1.99
CA ARG A 30 10.31 -30.77 0.70
C ARG A 30 11.67 -31.16 0.11
N GLU A 31 12.66 -30.26 0.21
CA GLU A 31 14.04 -30.51 -0.24
C GLU A 31 14.86 -31.31 0.80
N SER A 32 14.24 -31.73 1.91
CA SER A 32 14.90 -32.45 3.01
C SER A 32 16.09 -31.71 3.63
N TRP A 33 16.08 -30.37 3.55
CA TRP A 33 17.09 -29.52 4.21
C TRP A 33 16.78 -29.34 5.70
N VAL A 34 15.50 -29.43 6.06
CA VAL A 34 15.01 -29.38 7.44
C VAL A 34 14.01 -30.51 7.63
N ASP A 35 14.11 -31.24 8.73
CA ASP A 35 13.10 -32.23 9.13
C ASP A 35 12.13 -31.57 10.10
N LEU A 36 10.93 -31.22 9.64
CA LEU A 36 9.92 -30.59 10.49
C LEU A 36 9.48 -31.48 11.66
N GLY A 37 9.64 -32.81 11.55
CA GLY A 37 9.38 -33.74 12.64
C GLY A 37 10.29 -33.49 13.84
N GLN A 38 11.60 -33.32 13.59
CA GLN A 38 12.59 -33.02 14.63
C GLN A 38 12.42 -31.61 15.23
N VAL A 39 11.97 -30.65 14.41
CA VAL A 39 11.66 -29.30 14.88
C VAL A 39 10.47 -29.31 15.84
N GLY A 40 9.50 -30.21 15.64
CA GLY A 40 8.33 -30.37 16.51
C GLY A 40 8.67 -30.82 17.94
N ASP A 41 9.81 -31.49 18.13
CA ASP A 41 10.28 -31.96 19.44
C ASP A 41 10.95 -30.85 20.28
N LEU A 42 11.17 -29.66 19.70
CA LEU A 42 11.73 -28.53 20.42
C LEU A 42 10.73 -27.95 21.44
N ASN A 43 11.25 -27.23 22.43
CA ASN A 43 10.43 -26.54 23.41
C ASN A 43 9.41 -25.61 22.71
N SER A 44 8.12 -25.85 22.96
CA SER A 44 7.01 -25.12 22.33
C SER A 44 7.13 -23.60 22.50
N THR A 45 7.67 -23.12 23.62
CA THR A 45 7.88 -21.69 23.86
C THR A 45 8.92 -21.11 22.90
N VAL A 46 9.99 -21.85 22.62
CA VAL A 46 11.05 -21.45 21.69
C VAL A 46 10.52 -21.48 20.25
N LEU A 47 9.73 -22.49 19.89
CA LEU A 47 9.10 -22.58 18.58
C LEU A 47 8.13 -21.43 18.32
N VAL A 48 7.25 -21.12 19.27
CA VAL A 48 6.28 -20.03 19.13
C VAL A 48 7.01 -18.68 19.11
N GLY A 49 7.92 -18.43 20.05
CA GLY A 49 8.69 -17.18 20.09
C GLY A 49 9.57 -16.97 18.85
N GLY A 50 10.30 -18.01 18.44
CA GLY A 50 11.13 -18.01 17.25
C GLY A 50 10.31 -17.84 15.97
N GLY A 51 9.17 -18.52 15.87
CA GLY A 51 8.26 -18.42 14.73
C GLY A 51 7.66 -17.02 14.58
N ILE A 52 7.25 -16.39 15.68
CA ILE A 52 6.75 -15.00 15.69
C ILE A 52 7.86 -14.05 15.22
N LEU A 53 9.07 -14.18 15.78
CA LEU A 53 10.20 -13.31 15.43
C LEU A 53 10.62 -13.50 13.98
N ALA A 54 10.74 -14.75 13.52
CA ALA A 54 11.10 -15.09 12.15
C ALA A 54 10.04 -14.55 11.17
N SER A 55 8.75 -14.77 11.45
CA SER A 55 7.64 -14.22 10.65
C SER A 55 7.74 -12.71 10.53
N TYR A 56 7.93 -12.02 11.65
CA TYR A 56 8.06 -10.56 11.68
C TYR A 56 9.25 -10.07 10.84
N LEU A 57 10.42 -10.68 10.99
CA LEU A 57 11.63 -10.34 10.22
C LEU A 57 11.45 -10.59 8.73
N LEU A 58 10.84 -11.72 8.35
CA LEU A 58 10.55 -12.06 6.96
C LEU A 58 9.54 -11.07 6.34
N GLY A 59 8.52 -10.69 7.09
CA GLY A 59 7.55 -9.67 6.70
C GLY A 59 8.21 -8.31 6.45
N HIS A 60 9.24 -7.97 7.22
CA HIS A 60 10.00 -6.73 7.03
C HIS A 60 10.95 -6.81 5.82
N LEU A 61 11.67 -7.92 5.65
CA LEU A 61 12.61 -8.14 4.55
C LEU A 61 11.92 -8.11 3.18
N THR A 62 10.70 -8.67 3.11
CA THR A 62 9.89 -8.73 1.89
C THR A 62 9.26 -7.39 1.49
N TYR A 63 9.36 -6.36 2.33
CA TYR A 63 8.82 -5.04 2.04
C TYR A 63 9.52 -4.34 0.85
N ALA A 64 10.86 -4.45 0.76
CA ALA A 64 11.64 -3.81 -0.30
C ALA A 64 11.39 -4.42 -1.70
N PRO A 65 11.43 -5.76 -1.88
CA PRO A 65 11.08 -6.39 -3.16
C PRO A 65 9.67 -6.05 -3.63
N ARG A 66 8.71 -5.98 -2.69
CA ARG A 66 7.33 -5.62 -3.00
C ARG A 66 7.22 -4.21 -3.57
N ARG A 67 7.94 -3.23 -3.03
CA ARG A 67 7.91 -1.85 -3.55
C ARG A 67 8.36 -1.81 -5.01
N PHE A 68 9.31 -2.67 -5.38
CA PHE A 68 9.75 -2.81 -6.76
C PHE A 68 8.68 -3.48 -7.64
N LEU A 69 8.07 -4.58 -7.17
CA LEU A 69 7.02 -5.29 -7.89
C LEU A 69 5.77 -4.40 -8.12
N GLY A 70 5.42 -3.58 -7.13
CA GLY A 70 4.32 -2.63 -7.22
C GLY A 70 4.46 -1.65 -8.38
N ARG A 71 5.69 -1.31 -8.82
CA ARG A 71 5.94 -0.48 -10.01
C ARG A 71 5.70 -1.22 -11.32
N ARG A 72 5.88 -2.54 -11.35
CA ARG A 72 5.66 -3.39 -12.53
C ARG A 72 4.27 -4.01 -12.59
N MET A 73 3.48 -3.95 -11.53
CA MET A 73 2.13 -4.51 -11.52
C MET A 73 1.24 -3.89 -12.62
N PRO A 74 0.41 -4.71 -13.28
CA PRO A 74 -0.54 -4.26 -14.29
C PRO A 74 -1.47 -3.16 -13.77
N ARG A 75 -1.82 -2.22 -14.64
CA ARG A 75 -2.70 -1.10 -14.29
C ARG A 75 -4.08 -1.55 -13.80
N TRP A 76 -4.59 -2.70 -14.25
CA TRP A 76 -5.89 -3.24 -13.81
C TRP A 76 -5.90 -3.75 -12.35
N LEU A 77 -4.73 -3.99 -11.76
CA LEU A 77 -4.58 -4.32 -10.33
C LEU A 77 -4.46 -3.07 -9.46
N ARG A 78 -4.21 -1.91 -10.07
CA ARG A 78 -4.22 -0.61 -9.39
C ARG A 78 -5.62 -0.02 -9.55
N PRO A 79 -6.44 0.12 -8.50
CA PRO A 79 -7.69 0.84 -8.65
C PRO A 79 -7.37 2.24 -9.16
N GLY A 80 -8.04 2.61 -10.24
CA GLY A 80 -7.85 3.88 -10.94
C GLY A 80 -8.37 5.08 -10.15
N GLY A 81 -7.87 6.25 -10.54
CA GLY A 81 -8.34 7.56 -10.07
C GLY A 81 -7.57 8.10 -8.86
N GLY A 82 -7.12 9.35 -8.94
CA GLY A 82 -6.54 10.02 -7.78
C GLY A 82 -7.62 10.18 -6.71
N THR A 83 -7.44 9.57 -5.54
CA THR A 83 -8.38 9.69 -4.40
C THR A 83 -8.72 11.15 -4.07
N ARG A 84 -7.76 12.05 -4.29
CA ARG A 84 -7.95 13.50 -4.18
C ARG A 84 -8.98 14.02 -5.17
N GLN A 85 -8.97 13.57 -6.42
CA GLN A 85 -9.94 13.97 -7.43
C GLN A 85 -11.34 13.43 -7.08
N GLU A 86 -11.43 12.16 -6.67
CA GLU A 86 -12.70 11.59 -6.18
C GLU A 86 -13.28 12.41 -5.02
N PHE A 87 -12.43 12.81 -4.06
CA PHE A 87 -12.84 13.68 -2.96
C PHE A 87 -13.32 15.05 -3.47
N LEU A 88 -12.60 15.67 -4.39
CA LEU A 88 -12.93 16.99 -4.94
C LEU A 88 -14.16 17.00 -5.86
N ASP A 89 -14.52 15.85 -6.43
CA ASP A 89 -15.76 15.67 -7.18
C ASP A 89 -16.96 15.59 -6.22
N ARG A 90 -16.78 15.00 -5.03
CA ARG A 90 -17.80 14.97 -3.96
C ARG A 90 -17.93 16.31 -3.22
N PHE A 91 -16.81 16.99 -2.98
CA PHE A 91 -16.73 18.24 -2.21
C PHE A 91 -16.05 19.35 -3.02
N PRO A 92 -16.74 19.97 -3.99
CA PRO A 92 -16.14 20.97 -4.86
C PRO A 92 -15.66 22.23 -4.11
N VAL A 93 -16.28 22.55 -2.96
CA VAL A 93 -15.88 23.67 -2.09
C VAL A 93 -14.48 23.46 -1.51
N ALA A 94 -14.04 22.21 -1.35
CA ALA A 94 -12.73 21.91 -0.79
C ALA A 94 -11.57 22.24 -1.75
N ARG A 95 -11.84 22.55 -3.03
CA ARG A 95 -10.79 22.86 -4.03
C ARG A 95 -9.91 24.04 -3.64
N SER A 96 -10.44 24.99 -2.87
CA SER A 96 -9.70 26.17 -2.40
C SER A 96 -9.02 25.97 -1.04
N MET A 97 -9.21 24.84 -0.37
CA MET A 97 -8.67 24.60 0.97
C MET A 97 -7.18 24.23 0.91
N ALA A 98 -6.41 24.74 1.86
CA ALA A 98 -4.97 24.53 1.99
C ALA A 98 -4.64 23.05 2.17
N PHE A 99 -5.41 22.31 2.99
CA PHE A 99 -5.12 20.89 3.23
C PHE A 99 -5.16 20.05 1.94
N VAL A 100 -5.92 20.45 0.91
CA VAL A 100 -5.97 19.74 -0.38
C VAL A 100 -4.65 19.84 -1.13
N GLN A 101 -3.87 20.90 -0.92
CA GLN A 101 -2.58 21.10 -1.61
C GLN A 101 -1.41 20.45 -0.87
N VAL A 102 -1.59 20.15 0.41
CA VAL A 102 -0.57 19.61 1.30
C VAL A 102 -0.38 18.09 1.09
N ASP A 103 0.80 17.57 1.46
CA ASP A 103 1.08 16.14 1.45
C ASP A 103 0.15 15.38 2.43
N PRO A 104 -0.49 14.27 2.02
CA PRO A 104 -1.36 13.48 2.89
C PRO A 104 -0.74 13.04 4.23
N ALA A 105 0.59 12.89 4.30
CA ALA A 105 1.27 12.56 5.55
C ALA A 105 1.18 13.70 6.58
N ILE A 106 1.27 14.96 6.13
CA ILE A 106 1.15 16.14 7.01
C ILE A 106 -0.29 16.27 7.51
N ILE A 107 -1.27 16.06 6.61
CA ILE A 107 -2.69 16.05 6.98
C ILE A 107 -2.95 14.99 8.06
N PHE A 108 -2.43 13.78 7.85
CA PHE A 108 -2.58 12.69 8.81
C PHE A 108 -1.94 13.01 10.17
N ALA A 109 -0.75 13.61 10.19
CA ALA A 109 -0.11 14.03 11.44
C ALA A 109 -0.95 15.10 12.19
N ALA A 110 -1.56 16.04 11.46
CA ALA A 110 -2.49 17.00 12.07
C ALA A 110 -3.74 16.31 12.65
N ILE A 111 -4.29 15.32 11.94
CA ILE A 111 -5.41 14.51 12.43
C ILE A 111 -5.01 13.70 13.68
N GLU A 112 -3.80 13.17 13.76
CA GLU A 112 -3.31 12.42 14.93
C GLU A 112 -3.31 13.26 16.20
N VAL A 113 -2.99 14.56 16.08
CA VAL A 113 -3.00 15.51 17.21
C VAL A 113 -4.42 15.98 17.53
N LYS A 114 -5.25 16.27 16.51
CA LYS A 114 -6.55 16.92 16.69
C LYS A 114 -7.73 15.97 16.87
N ALA A 115 -7.63 14.76 16.32
CA ALA A 115 -8.70 13.75 16.29
C ALA A 115 -8.11 12.33 16.37
N PRO A 116 -7.53 11.93 17.52
CA PRO A 116 -6.81 10.66 17.67
C PRO A 116 -7.67 9.42 17.37
N ASP A 117 -8.97 9.46 17.70
CA ASP A 117 -9.90 8.37 17.40
C ASP A 117 -10.04 8.15 15.89
N SER A 118 -10.18 9.24 15.12
CA SER A 118 -10.24 9.18 13.65
C SER A 118 -8.90 8.74 13.05
N ALA A 119 -7.79 9.19 13.62
CA ALA A 119 -6.45 8.76 13.21
C ALA A 119 -6.27 7.24 13.40
N GLY A 120 -6.78 6.68 14.51
CA GLY A 120 -6.74 5.24 14.78
C GLY A 120 -7.48 4.43 13.71
N GLU A 121 -8.67 4.86 13.29
CA GLU A 121 -9.42 4.18 12.24
C GLU A 121 -8.76 4.26 10.87
N ILE A 122 -8.22 5.43 10.51
CA ILE A 122 -7.47 5.64 9.26
C ILE A 122 -6.21 4.76 9.25
N SER A 123 -5.49 4.71 10.38
CA SER A 123 -4.30 3.88 10.55
C SER A 123 -4.64 2.39 10.38
N ARG A 124 -5.73 1.92 10.98
CA ARG A 124 -6.23 0.54 10.81
C ARG A 124 -6.51 0.21 9.34
N LEU A 125 -7.25 1.06 8.63
CA LEU A 125 -7.56 0.85 7.21
C LEU A 125 -6.28 0.78 6.36
N ARG A 126 -5.33 1.69 6.61
CA ARG A 126 -4.04 1.73 5.92
C ARG A 126 -3.21 0.47 6.20
N ALA A 127 -3.13 0.06 7.47
CA ALA A 127 -2.40 -1.13 7.89
C ALA A 127 -2.98 -2.40 7.28
N SER A 128 -4.30 -2.58 7.34
CA SER A 128 -4.99 -3.71 6.68
C SER A 128 -4.75 -3.71 5.17
N GLY A 129 -4.77 -2.54 4.53
CA GLY A 129 -4.44 -2.40 3.11
C GLY A 129 -2.99 -2.77 2.78
N ILE A 130 -2.04 -2.46 3.66
CA ILE A 130 -0.63 -2.90 3.52
C ILE A 130 -0.52 -4.41 3.73
N ALA A 131 -1.15 -4.95 4.78
CA ALA A 131 -1.15 -6.36 5.14
C ALA A 131 -1.65 -7.23 3.99
N LEU A 132 -2.82 -6.92 3.42
CA LEU A 132 -3.41 -7.68 2.33
C LEU A 132 -2.54 -7.70 1.08
N ARG A 133 -1.94 -6.55 0.72
CA ARG A 133 -1.02 -6.50 -0.42
C ARG A 133 0.30 -7.25 -0.15
N ASN A 134 0.77 -7.30 1.11
CA ASN A 134 1.91 -8.13 1.50
C ASN A 134 1.53 -9.62 1.41
N ALA A 135 0.37 -10.02 1.94
CA ALA A 135 -0.13 -11.38 1.84
C ALA A 135 -0.31 -11.81 0.39
N GLY A 136 -0.79 -10.91 -0.49
CA GLY A 136 -0.82 -11.14 -1.92
C GLY A 136 0.54 -11.53 -2.49
N PHE A 137 1.62 -10.85 -2.11
CA PHE A 137 2.96 -11.21 -2.58
C PHE A 137 3.39 -12.59 -2.10
N ALA A 138 3.09 -12.96 -0.84
CA ALA A 138 3.32 -14.32 -0.35
C ALA A 138 2.56 -15.37 -1.18
N LEU A 139 1.30 -15.11 -1.51
CA LEU A 139 0.49 -16.00 -2.35
C LEU A 139 1.06 -16.11 -3.78
N LEU A 140 1.63 -15.03 -4.32
CA LEU A 140 2.31 -15.07 -5.62
C LEU A 140 3.55 -15.97 -5.57
N LEU A 141 4.33 -15.94 -4.49
CA LEU A 141 5.47 -16.84 -4.31
C LEU A 141 5.01 -18.29 -4.16
N ALA A 142 3.94 -18.53 -3.41
CA ALA A 142 3.33 -19.85 -3.28
C ALA A 142 2.81 -20.40 -4.62
N ALA A 143 2.23 -19.54 -5.47
CA ALA A 143 1.90 -19.88 -6.85
C ALA A 143 3.14 -20.25 -7.68
N GLY A 144 4.27 -19.59 -7.45
CA GLY A 144 5.55 -19.95 -8.06
C GLY A 144 5.99 -21.36 -7.69
N VAL A 145 5.93 -21.72 -6.40
CA VAL A 145 6.25 -23.09 -5.92
C VAL A 145 5.30 -24.11 -6.51
N ALA A 146 3.98 -23.86 -6.47
CA ALA A 146 2.99 -24.75 -7.07
C ALA A 146 3.20 -24.95 -8.58
N THR A 147 3.71 -23.92 -9.29
CA THR A 147 4.07 -24.04 -10.71
C THR A 147 5.24 -24.99 -10.93
N VAL A 148 6.27 -24.91 -10.07
CA VAL A 148 7.43 -25.82 -10.14
C VAL A 148 6.97 -27.27 -9.89
N GLU A 149 6.13 -27.50 -8.88
CA GLU A 149 5.58 -28.82 -8.57
C GLU A 149 4.72 -29.38 -9.70
N LEU A 150 3.93 -28.54 -10.35
CA LEU A 150 3.11 -28.93 -11.48
C LEU A 150 3.95 -29.48 -12.65
N VAL A 151 5.18 -28.99 -12.81
CA VAL A 151 6.11 -29.42 -13.86
C VAL A 151 6.92 -30.65 -13.41
N ALA A 152 7.31 -30.71 -12.14
CA ALA A 152 8.21 -31.74 -11.61
C ALA A 152 7.51 -33.06 -11.24
N ASP A 153 6.24 -33.00 -10.81
CA ASP A 153 5.55 -34.17 -10.24
C ASP A 153 4.56 -34.82 -11.22
N TRP A 154 4.30 -36.12 -11.04
CA TRP A 154 3.38 -36.88 -11.89
C TRP A 154 1.92 -36.61 -11.53
N ASN A 155 1.65 -36.31 -10.25
CA ASN A 155 0.31 -36.00 -9.76
C ASN A 155 -0.02 -34.51 -9.90
N ARG A 156 -0.37 -34.11 -11.12
CA ARG A 156 -0.61 -32.69 -11.47
C ARG A 156 -1.88 -32.07 -10.89
N GLY A 157 -2.79 -32.87 -10.34
CA GLY A 157 -4.11 -32.40 -9.90
C GLY A 157 -4.04 -31.40 -8.74
N LEU A 158 -3.33 -31.77 -7.67
CA LEU A 158 -3.22 -30.94 -6.47
C LEU A 158 -2.41 -29.66 -6.70
N PRO A 159 -1.22 -29.68 -7.35
CA PRO A 159 -0.47 -28.47 -7.64
C PRO A 159 -1.24 -27.50 -8.56
N ALA A 160 -1.99 -28.01 -9.54
CA ALA A 160 -2.82 -27.19 -10.41
C ALA A 160 -3.93 -26.46 -9.63
N PHE A 161 -4.58 -27.16 -8.69
CA PHE A 161 -5.58 -26.57 -7.81
C PHE A 161 -4.96 -25.50 -6.91
N CYS A 162 -3.84 -25.79 -6.23
CA CYS A 162 -3.13 -24.84 -5.38
C CYS A 162 -2.70 -23.59 -6.17
N LEU A 163 -2.15 -23.77 -7.37
CA LEU A 163 -1.78 -22.68 -8.27
C LEU A 163 -2.97 -21.76 -8.55
N ALA A 164 -4.12 -22.33 -8.92
CA ALA A 164 -5.34 -21.56 -9.19
C ALA A 164 -5.82 -20.79 -7.95
N VAL A 165 -5.87 -21.45 -6.79
CA VAL A 165 -6.29 -20.83 -5.52
C VAL A 165 -5.34 -19.69 -5.12
N PHE A 166 -4.03 -19.89 -5.22
CA PHE A 166 -3.04 -18.86 -4.88
C PHE A 166 -3.09 -17.66 -5.81
N LEU A 167 -3.29 -17.87 -7.13
CA LEU A 167 -3.45 -16.77 -8.08
C LEU A 167 -4.73 -15.98 -7.83
N VAL A 168 -5.86 -16.65 -7.56
CA VAL A 168 -7.12 -15.98 -7.20
C VAL A 168 -6.95 -15.20 -5.89
N GLY A 169 -6.33 -15.80 -4.88
CA GLY A 169 -6.03 -15.15 -3.61
C GLY A 169 -5.12 -13.94 -3.77
N PHE A 170 -4.07 -14.02 -4.61
CA PHE A 170 -3.19 -12.90 -4.92
C PHE A 170 -3.94 -11.72 -5.54
N VAL A 171 -4.80 -11.97 -6.53
CA VAL A 171 -5.60 -10.93 -7.18
C VAL A 171 -6.57 -10.30 -6.19
N GLY A 172 -7.28 -11.13 -5.42
CA GLY A 172 -8.22 -10.67 -4.39
C GLY A 172 -7.56 -9.81 -3.32
N ALA A 173 -6.46 -10.29 -2.74
CA ALA A 173 -5.73 -9.59 -1.69
C ALA A 173 -5.11 -8.27 -2.20
N THR A 174 -4.61 -8.26 -3.44
CA THR A 174 -4.06 -7.04 -4.05
C THR A 174 -5.15 -5.99 -4.28
N ARG A 175 -6.30 -6.38 -4.84
CA ARG A 175 -7.44 -5.48 -5.09
C ARG A 175 -8.01 -4.92 -3.79
N ALA A 176 -8.36 -5.81 -2.85
CA ALA A 176 -8.90 -5.42 -1.55
C ALA A 176 -7.92 -4.52 -0.79
N GLY A 177 -6.62 -4.84 -0.82
CA GLY A 177 -5.63 -4.02 -0.12
C GLY A 177 -5.42 -2.64 -0.73
N HIS A 178 -5.60 -2.49 -2.05
CA HIS A 178 -5.63 -1.17 -2.67
C HIS A 178 -6.93 -0.40 -2.39
N GLU A 179 -8.08 -1.06 -2.35
CA GLU A 179 -9.37 -0.47 -1.99
C GLU A 179 -9.35 0.09 -0.57
N LEU A 180 -8.85 -0.67 0.41
CA LEU A 180 -8.67 -0.18 1.78
C LEU A 180 -7.71 1.00 1.86
N SER A 181 -6.64 1.01 1.06
CA SER A 181 -5.70 2.13 1.01
C SER A 181 -6.37 3.38 0.42
N ARG A 182 -7.24 3.22 -0.57
CA ARG A 182 -8.05 4.31 -1.14
C ARG A 182 -9.05 4.83 -0.11
N TRP A 183 -9.78 3.98 0.59
CA TRP A 183 -10.69 4.40 1.66
C TRP A 183 -9.98 5.12 2.80
N ALA A 184 -8.80 4.66 3.22
CA ALA A 184 -7.99 5.35 4.21
C ALA A 184 -7.62 6.77 3.76
N ALA A 185 -7.19 6.93 2.51
CA ALA A 185 -6.84 8.23 1.94
C ALA A 185 -8.07 9.15 1.80
N LEU A 186 -9.21 8.60 1.38
CA LEU A 186 -10.46 9.36 1.27
C LEU A 186 -10.91 9.86 2.65
N LYS A 187 -10.93 8.96 3.65
CA LYS A 187 -11.28 9.28 5.02
C LYS A 187 -10.35 10.32 5.64
N THR A 188 -9.06 10.30 5.30
CA THR A 188 -8.09 11.33 5.71
C THR A 188 -8.52 12.71 5.23
N LEU A 189 -8.93 12.83 3.96
CA LEU A 189 -9.40 14.10 3.40
C LEU A 189 -10.76 14.53 3.96
N GLU A 190 -11.68 13.58 4.12
CA GLU A 190 -13.00 13.86 4.70
C GLU A 190 -12.89 14.34 6.14
N VAL A 191 -12.06 13.71 6.97
CA VAL A 191 -11.82 14.15 8.35
C VAL A 191 -11.18 15.55 8.37
N ALA A 192 -10.17 15.79 7.54
CA ALA A 192 -9.57 17.13 7.44
C ALA A 192 -10.56 18.22 7.01
N PHE A 193 -11.51 17.89 6.13
CA PHE A 193 -12.55 18.81 5.69
C PHE A 193 -13.49 19.24 6.82
N TRP A 194 -13.83 18.33 7.73
CA TRP A 194 -14.75 18.61 8.83
C TRP A 194 -14.08 19.19 10.09
N LEU A 195 -12.75 19.27 10.12
CA LEU A 195 -11.98 19.87 11.21
C LEU A 195 -11.41 21.24 10.80
N PRO A 196 -12.10 22.36 11.13
CA PRO A 196 -11.68 23.70 10.70
C PRO A 196 -10.30 24.10 11.24
N ASP A 197 -9.92 23.58 12.42
CA ASP A 197 -8.61 23.83 13.04
C ASP A 197 -7.44 23.34 12.18
N ILE A 198 -7.62 22.22 11.46
CA ILE A 198 -6.58 21.65 10.60
C ILE A 198 -6.35 22.57 9.40
N GLU A 199 -7.43 23.06 8.78
CA GLU A 199 -7.33 24.02 7.68
C GLU A 199 -6.70 25.33 8.15
N ALA A 200 -7.11 25.87 9.30
CA ALA A 200 -6.55 27.10 9.84
C ALA A 200 -5.03 26.99 10.10
N GLU A 201 -4.58 25.88 10.68
CA GLU A 201 -3.16 25.63 10.96
C GLU A 201 -2.34 25.41 9.67
N LEU A 202 -2.89 24.68 8.70
CA LEU A 202 -2.23 24.43 7.42
C LEU A 202 -2.19 25.67 6.52
N ALA A 203 -3.24 26.49 6.53
CA ALA A 203 -3.29 27.76 5.82
C ALA A 203 -2.30 28.79 6.41
N ALA A 204 -2.14 28.80 7.74
CA ALA A 204 -1.15 29.66 8.40
C ALA A 204 0.31 29.26 8.09
N ARG A 205 0.57 27.97 7.83
CA ARG A 205 1.91 27.43 7.55
C ARG A 205 2.26 27.31 6.07
N SER A 206 1.26 27.30 5.19
CA SER A 206 1.46 27.19 3.74
C SER A 206 1.25 28.57 3.12
N PRO A 207 2.31 29.30 2.72
CA PRO A 207 2.14 30.48 1.89
C PRO A 207 1.58 30.02 0.55
N VAL A 208 0.29 30.25 0.32
CA VAL A 208 -0.35 30.07 -0.99
C VAL A 208 0.52 30.80 -2.01
N THR A 209 1.20 30.05 -2.88
CA THR A 209 1.92 30.67 -4.00
C THR A 209 0.84 31.26 -4.91
N PRO A 210 0.78 32.58 -5.14
CA PRO A 210 -0.23 33.16 -6.00
C PRO A 210 -0.13 32.51 -7.40
N PRO A 211 -1.26 32.32 -8.11
CA PRO A 211 -1.23 31.81 -9.46
C PRO A 211 -0.27 32.65 -10.32
N PRO A 212 0.54 32.03 -11.20
CA PRO A 212 1.45 32.78 -12.04
C PRO A 212 0.67 33.83 -12.84
N PRO A 213 1.18 35.08 -12.95
CA PRO A 213 0.49 36.13 -13.67
C PRO A 213 0.16 35.65 -15.09
N PRO A 214 -1.00 36.02 -15.65
CA PRO A 214 -1.38 35.63 -17.00
C PRO A 214 -0.24 35.98 -17.95
N ARG A 215 0.18 35.00 -18.78
CA ARG A 215 1.25 35.22 -19.77
C ARG A 215 0.91 36.48 -20.56
N PRO A 216 1.86 37.43 -20.71
CA PRO A 216 1.64 38.60 -21.54
C PRO A 216 1.16 38.14 -22.91
N ALA A 217 0.11 38.80 -23.42
CA ALA A 217 -0.39 38.51 -24.75
C ALA A 217 0.78 38.59 -25.75
N PRO A 218 0.89 37.65 -26.70
CA PRO A 218 1.93 37.71 -27.71
C PRO A 218 1.88 39.08 -28.42
N PRO A 219 3.04 39.72 -28.64
CA PRO A 219 3.08 41.03 -29.27
C PRO A 219 2.38 40.95 -30.64
N PRO A 220 1.62 41.99 -31.03
CA PRO A 220 0.94 42.00 -32.32
C PRO A 220 1.94 41.74 -33.45
N PRO A 221 1.55 40.98 -34.48
CA PRO A 221 2.43 40.70 -35.62
C PRO A 221 2.91 42.02 -36.21
N ARG A 222 4.23 42.12 -36.42
CA ARG A 222 4.83 43.31 -37.06
C ARG A 222 4.16 43.52 -38.41
N PRO A 223 3.77 44.76 -38.77
CA PRO A 223 3.22 45.04 -40.08
C PRO A 223 4.19 44.58 -41.16
N ALA A 224 3.66 43.87 -42.15
CA ALA A 224 4.44 43.36 -43.27
C ALA A 224 5.14 44.53 -43.98
N PRO A 225 6.43 44.39 -44.35
CA PRO A 225 7.12 45.41 -45.12
C PRO A 225 6.39 45.62 -46.46
N PRO A 226 6.18 46.88 -46.87
CA PRO A 226 5.51 47.17 -48.13
C PRO A 226 6.38 46.67 -49.29
N GLY A 227 5.91 45.65 -50.00
CA GLY A 227 6.55 45.18 -51.24
C GLY A 227 6.72 43.69 -51.44
N ALA A 228 5.94 42.81 -50.78
CA ALA A 228 5.89 41.41 -51.19
C ALA A 228 4.99 41.26 -52.44
N PRO A 229 5.52 40.82 -53.59
CA PRO A 229 4.74 40.60 -54.80
C PRO A 229 3.77 39.42 -54.61
N GLN A 230 2.53 39.59 -55.09
CA GLN A 230 1.53 38.52 -55.22
C GLN A 230 1.87 37.57 -56.36
#